data_AF-A0A2V5N130-F1
#
_entry.id   AF-A0A2V5N130-F1
#
_cell.length_a   1.000
_cell.length_b   1.000
_cell.length_c   1.000
_cell.angle_alpha   90.00
_cell.angle_beta   90.00
_cell.angle_gamma   90.00
#
_symmetry.space_group_name_H-M   'P 1'
#
loop_
_entity.id
_entity.type
_entity.pdbx_description
1 polymer ?
#
loop_
_entity_poly.entity_id
_entity_poly.type
_entity_poly.pdbx_seq_one_letter_code
_entity_poly.pdbx_strand_id
1 'polypeptide(L)'
;MKSILPVAIESHQFRNRDIIGGDPALDFVNTVTGRDQSPRDWLDSYPRLLEWAAFVHLLPKRVLRALAKKAHKEPAAAAIALARAKVLREALFELVTRIVSRRAPTKSALALLREHWITGIKAHELRFGDG
;
A
#
# COMPACT_ATOMS: atom_id res chain seq x y z
N MET A 1 7.82 -6.97 -24.62
CA MET A 1 6.95 -7.89 -23.85
C MET A 1 7.38 -7.85 -22.39
N LYS A 2 6.67 -7.13 -21.51
CA LYS A 2 6.85 -7.34 -20.06
C LYS A 2 6.03 -8.58 -19.74
N SER A 3 6.69 -9.74 -19.65
CA SER A 3 6.05 -10.93 -19.11
C SER A 3 5.56 -10.58 -17.71
N ILE A 4 4.24 -10.55 -17.50
CA ILE A 4 3.65 -10.34 -16.19
C ILE A 4 3.80 -11.69 -15.48
N LEU A 5 4.93 -11.86 -14.80
CA LEU A 5 5.12 -13.01 -13.92
C LEU A 5 3.94 -13.05 -12.92
N PRO A 6 3.31 -14.21 -12.72
CA PRO A 6 2.21 -14.32 -11.76
C PRO A 6 2.74 -13.94 -10.39
N VAL A 7 2.04 -13.01 -9.72
CA VAL A 7 2.40 -12.56 -8.38
C VAL A 7 1.85 -13.56 -7.38
N ALA A 8 2.72 -14.24 -6.65
CA ALA A 8 2.32 -15.12 -5.55
C ALA A 8 1.88 -14.27 -4.36
N ILE A 9 0.67 -14.49 -3.84
CA ILE A 9 0.21 -13.82 -2.62
C ILE A 9 0.51 -14.75 -1.44
N GLU A 10 1.23 -14.24 -0.45
CA GLU A 10 1.64 -15.03 0.72
C GLU A 10 1.63 -14.20 2.00
N SER A 11 1.43 -14.89 3.13
CA SER A 11 1.57 -14.25 4.44
C SER A 11 3.03 -14.00 4.76
N HIS A 12 3.32 -12.81 5.33
CA HIS A 12 4.69 -12.43 5.66
C HIS A 12 4.77 -11.69 6.99
N GLN A 13 5.77 -12.04 7.80
CA GLN A 13 6.08 -11.31 9.02
C GLN A 13 7.14 -10.25 8.73
N PHE A 14 6.77 -8.97 8.82
CA PHE A 14 7.66 -7.84 8.54
C PHE A 14 8.82 -7.75 9.54
N ARG A 15 10.02 -7.47 9.02
CA ARG A 15 11.28 -7.30 9.75
C ARG A 15 12.01 -6.06 9.22
N ASN A 16 12.96 -5.54 9.99
CA ASN A 16 13.64 -4.28 9.63
C ASN A 16 14.32 -4.31 8.25
N ARG A 17 14.80 -5.49 7.82
CA ARG A 17 15.42 -5.67 6.50
C ARG A 17 14.45 -5.54 5.32
N ASP A 18 13.15 -5.57 5.59
CA ASP A 18 12.10 -5.46 4.57
C ASP A 18 11.78 -3.99 4.24
N ILE A 19 12.30 -3.05 5.03
CA ILE A 19 12.15 -1.61 4.86
C ILE A 19 13.35 -1.10 4.05
N ILE A 20 13.06 -0.52 2.89
CA ILE A 20 14.05 -0.10 1.90
C ILE A 20 13.86 1.40 1.66
N GLY A 21 14.69 2.20 2.33
CA GLY A 21 14.76 3.65 2.13
C GLY A 21 14.09 4.48 3.23
N GLY A 22 13.29 3.88 4.10
CA GLY A 22 12.68 4.56 5.26
C GLY A 22 11.58 5.57 4.90
N ASP A 23 11.16 5.60 3.64
CA ASP A 23 10.00 6.34 3.17
C ASP A 23 8.79 5.40 3.07
N PRO A 24 7.70 5.65 3.81
CA PRO A 24 6.56 4.74 3.84
C PRO A 24 5.91 4.47 2.48
N ALA A 25 5.98 5.39 1.51
CA ALA A 25 5.42 5.15 0.19
C ALA A 25 6.29 4.19 -0.63
N LEU A 26 7.61 4.30 -0.54
CA LEU A 26 8.54 3.35 -1.15
C LEU A 26 8.48 1.99 -0.45
N ASP A 27 8.46 1.97 0.88
CA ASP A 27 8.31 0.74 1.66
C ASP A 27 6.99 0.02 1.35
N PHE A 28 5.92 0.78 1.09
CA PHE A 28 4.65 0.22 0.66
C PHE A 28 4.75 -0.47 -0.70
N VAL A 29 5.40 0.17 -1.68
CA VAL A 29 5.67 -0.42 -3.01
C VAL A 29 6.47 -1.73 -2.87
N ASN A 30 7.42 -1.75 -1.94
CA ASN A 30 8.30 -2.88 -1.66
C ASN A 30 7.63 -4.04 -0.87
N THR A 31 6.36 -3.90 -0.47
CA THR A 31 5.55 -5.05 -0.01
C THR A 31 5.26 -6.07 -1.12
N VAL A 32 5.50 -5.70 -2.38
CA VAL A 32 5.71 -6.67 -3.46
C VAL A 32 7.19 -6.76 -3.75
N THR A 33 7.79 -7.88 -3.40
CA THR A 33 9.22 -8.14 -3.59
C THR A 33 9.47 -8.98 -4.83
N GLY A 34 10.73 -9.06 -5.27
CA GLY A 34 11.14 -9.97 -6.35
C GLY A 34 10.49 -9.69 -7.71
N ARG A 35 10.02 -8.46 -7.95
CA ARG A 35 9.19 -8.07 -9.12
C ARG A 35 9.80 -8.46 -10.48
N ASP A 36 11.12 -8.53 -10.59
CA ASP A 36 11.81 -8.87 -11.84
C ASP A 36 12.11 -10.37 -12.02
N GLN A 37 11.82 -11.22 -11.02
CA GLN A 37 12.20 -12.65 -11.04
C GLN A 37 11.11 -13.57 -10.51
N SER A 38 10.65 -13.34 -9.28
CA SER A 38 9.63 -14.15 -8.59
C SER A 38 8.82 -13.20 -7.72
N PRO A 39 7.80 -12.52 -8.30
CA PRO A 39 7.05 -11.52 -7.59
C PRO A 39 6.23 -12.14 -6.47
N ARG A 40 6.35 -11.59 -5.25
CA ARG A 40 5.58 -12.02 -4.08
C ARG A 40 4.91 -10.82 -3.44
N ASP A 41 3.60 -10.87 -3.28
CA ASP A 41 2.79 -9.87 -2.60
C ASP A 41 2.53 -10.33 -1.16
N TRP A 42 3.16 -9.63 -0.22
CA TRP A 42 3.09 -9.92 1.21
C TRP A 42 1.80 -9.43 1.87
N LEU A 43 0.93 -8.72 1.15
CA LEU A 43 -0.33 -8.22 1.68
C LEU A 43 -1.47 -9.16 1.33
N ASP A 44 -1.47 -10.34 1.96
CA ASP A 44 -2.49 -11.37 1.78
C ASP A 44 -3.89 -10.97 2.28
N SER A 45 -3.97 -9.99 3.18
CA SER A 45 -5.18 -9.64 3.90
C SER A 45 -5.14 -8.20 4.45
N TYR A 46 -6.31 -7.66 4.80
CA TYR A 46 -6.39 -6.33 5.41
C TYR A 46 -5.73 -6.26 6.79
N PRO A 47 -5.84 -7.28 7.68
CA PRO A 47 -5.06 -7.34 8.91
C PRO A 47 -3.55 -7.25 8.65
N ARG A 48 -3.04 -7.94 7.63
CA ARG A 48 -1.62 -7.87 7.25
C ARG A 48 -1.19 -6.47 6.81
N LEU A 49 -2.06 -5.74 6.10
CA LEU A 49 -1.84 -4.32 5.79
C LEU A 49 -1.77 -3.45 7.04
N LEU A 50 -2.62 -3.70 8.05
CA LEU A 50 -2.58 -2.96 9.32
C LEU A 50 -1.31 -3.30 10.13
N GLU A 51 -0.85 -4.55 10.10
CA GLU A 51 0.41 -4.96 10.72
C GLU A 51 1.60 -4.26 10.08
N TRP A 52 1.65 -4.20 8.74
CA TRP A 52 2.66 -3.43 8.02
C TRP A 52 2.61 -1.95 8.39
N ALA A 53 1.44 -1.33 8.37
CA ALA A 53 1.27 0.09 8.71
C ALA A 53 1.67 0.40 10.16
N ALA A 54 1.46 -0.54 11.08
CA ALA A 54 1.95 -0.45 12.45
C ALA A 54 3.48 -0.54 12.52
N PHE A 55 4.06 -1.47 11.76
CA PHE A 55 5.49 -1.75 11.72
C PHE A 55 6.31 -0.55 11.24
N VAL A 56 5.82 0.16 10.22
CA VAL A 56 6.46 1.40 9.71
C VAL A 56 5.98 2.68 10.42
N HIS A 57 5.21 2.55 11.50
CA HIS A 57 4.65 3.68 12.26
C HIS A 57 3.81 4.68 11.44
N LEU A 58 3.14 4.21 10.37
CA LEU A 58 2.37 5.05 9.44
C LEU A 58 1.15 5.69 10.12
N LEU A 59 0.53 4.99 11.07
CA LEU A 59 -0.68 5.44 11.75
C LEU A 59 -0.56 5.30 13.28
N PRO A 60 -1.21 6.17 14.07
CA PRO A 60 -1.26 6.03 15.51
C PRO A 60 -1.88 4.69 15.93
N LYS A 61 -1.33 4.05 16.97
CA LYS A 61 -1.81 2.75 17.51
C LYS A 61 -3.32 2.74 17.80
N ARG A 62 -3.90 3.87 18.23
CA ARG A 62 -5.34 4.00 18.49
C ARG A 62 -6.19 3.81 17.22
N VAL A 63 -5.73 4.37 16.09
CA VAL A 63 -6.42 4.28 14.80
C VAL A 63 -6.35 2.85 14.28
N LEU A 64 -5.17 2.24 14.34
CA LEU A 64 -4.97 0.84 13.91
C LEU A 64 -5.88 -0.14 14.68
N ARG A 65 -6.03 0.02 16.01
CA ARG A 65 -6.96 -0.79 16.80
C ARG A 65 -8.42 -0.59 16.40
N ALA A 66 -8.81 0.65 16.09
CA ALA A 66 -10.17 0.94 15.64
C ALA A 66 -10.45 0.32 14.24
N LEU A 67 -9.50 0.43 13.32
CA LEU A 67 -9.57 -0.19 11.99
C LEU A 67 -9.62 -1.73 12.08
N ALA A 68 -8.83 -2.34 12.95
CA ALA A 68 -8.86 -3.80 13.15
C ALA A 68 -10.24 -4.26 13.68
N LYS A 69 -10.80 -3.56 14.68
CA LYS A 69 -12.15 -3.83 15.18
C LYS A 69 -13.22 -3.68 14.09
N LYS A 70 -13.10 -2.64 13.26
CA LYS A 70 -14.02 -2.42 12.13
C LYS A 70 -13.90 -3.53 11.10
N ALA A 71 -12.68 -3.93 10.73
CA ALA A 71 -12.43 -4.99 9.77
C ALA A 71 -13.03 -6.34 10.20
N HIS A 72 -13.03 -6.65 11.51
CA HIS A 72 -13.71 -7.83 12.03
C HIS A 72 -15.23 -7.77 11.90
N LYS A 73 -15.83 -6.58 12.06
CA LYS A 73 -17.29 -6.39 11.92
C LYS A 73 -17.73 -6.32 10.45
N GLU A 74 -16.85 -5.83 9.57
CA GLU A 74 -17.15 -5.54 8.17
C GLU A 74 -16.08 -6.15 7.23
N PRO A 75 -15.98 -7.48 7.13
CA PRO A 75 -14.91 -8.14 6.37
C PRO A 75 -14.94 -7.81 4.87
N ALA A 76 -16.12 -7.63 4.28
CA ALA A 76 -16.26 -7.24 2.88
C ALA A 76 -15.70 -5.82 2.62
N ALA A 77 -15.95 -4.88 3.53
CA ALA A 77 -15.40 -3.52 3.43
C ALA A 77 -13.88 -3.53 3.59
N ALA A 78 -13.34 -4.38 4.47
CA ALA A 78 -11.89 -4.55 4.64
C ALA A 78 -11.23 -5.12 3.38
N ALA A 79 -11.84 -6.11 2.72
CA ALA A 79 -11.36 -6.65 1.46
C ALA A 79 -11.34 -5.59 0.34
N ILE A 80 -12.39 -4.77 0.23
CA ILE A 80 -12.45 -3.65 -0.72
C ILE A 80 -11.35 -2.62 -0.43
N ALA A 81 -11.12 -2.29 0.85
CA ALA A 81 -10.07 -1.36 1.24
C ALA A 81 -8.67 -1.88 0.89
N LEU A 82 -8.40 -3.17 1.12
CA LEU A 82 -7.15 -3.82 0.70
C LEU A 82 -6.98 -3.75 -0.83
N ALA A 83 -8.01 -4.09 -1.60
CA ALA A 83 -7.96 -4.05 -3.06
C ALA A 83 -7.61 -2.63 -3.56
N ARG A 84 -8.26 -1.60 -2.99
CA ARG A 84 -7.95 -0.20 -3.29
C ARG A 84 -6.51 0.17 -2.94
N ALA A 85 -6.01 -0.28 -1.78
CA ALA A 85 -4.63 -0.04 -1.39
C ALA A 85 -3.64 -0.69 -2.38
N LYS A 86 -3.92 -1.92 -2.84
CA LYS A 86 -3.09 -2.59 -3.86
C LYS A 86 -3.10 -1.86 -5.20
N VAL A 87 -4.25 -1.34 -5.65
CA VAL A 87 -4.31 -0.52 -6.87
C VAL A 87 -3.44 0.73 -6.75
N LEU A 88 -3.52 1.44 -5.62
CA LEU A 88 -2.66 2.58 -5.34
C LEU A 88 -1.17 2.19 -5.34
N ARG A 89 -0.82 1.05 -4.72
CA ARG A 89 0.55 0.53 -4.67
C ARG A 89 1.13 0.32 -6.07
N GLU A 90 0.36 -0.29 -6.97
CA GLU A 90 0.82 -0.56 -8.33
C GLU A 90 0.92 0.74 -9.16
N ALA A 91 0.03 1.72 -8.93
CA ALA A 91 0.18 3.05 -9.53
C ALA A 91 1.47 3.74 -9.06
N LEU A 92 1.77 3.71 -7.75
CA LEU A 92 3.03 4.24 -7.21
C LEU A 92 4.26 3.53 -7.80
N PHE A 93 4.22 2.19 -7.91
CA PHE A 93 5.30 1.43 -8.54
C PHE A 93 5.54 1.85 -9.99
N GLU A 94 4.48 2.04 -10.78
CA GLU A 94 4.61 2.51 -12.16
C GLU A 94 5.26 3.91 -12.21
N LEU A 95 4.79 4.83 -11.36
CA LEU A 95 5.33 6.19 -11.28
C LEU A 95 6.82 6.17 -10.97
N VAL A 96 7.21 5.50 -9.89
CA VAL A 96 8.61 5.41 -9.44
C VAL A 96 9.48 4.76 -10.52
N THR A 97 9.06 3.64 -11.08
CA THR A 97 9.82 2.92 -12.11
C THR A 97 10.05 3.79 -13.36
N ARG A 98 9.03 4.54 -13.80
CA ARG A 98 9.14 5.44 -14.95
C ARG A 98 10.09 6.59 -14.67
N ILE A 99 9.97 7.23 -13.51
CA ILE A 99 10.86 8.33 -13.09
C ILE A 99 12.32 7.86 -13.05
N VAL A 100 12.60 6.74 -12.39
CA VAL A 100 13.95 6.15 -12.32
C VAL A 100 14.48 5.79 -13.72
N SER A 101 13.60 5.33 -14.62
CA SER A 101 13.94 5.05 -16.01
C SER A 101 14.02 6.29 -16.91
N ARG A 102 13.95 7.52 -16.35
CA ARG A 102 13.93 8.80 -17.07
C ARG A 102 12.82 8.88 -18.13
N ARG A 103 11.66 8.30 -17.83
CA ARG A 103 10.45 8.34 -18.66
C ARG A 103 9.35 9.08 -17.93
N ALA A 104 8.50 9.78 -18.67
CA ALA A 104 7.31 10.40 -18.08
C ALA A 104 6.36 9.32 -17.52
N PRO A 105 5.80 9.52 -16.31
CA PRO A 105 4.60 8.85 -15.83
C PRO A 105 3.48 8.75 -16.87
N THR A 106 2.68 7.69 -16.82
CA THR A 106 1.43 7.65 -17.61
C THR A 106 0.39 8.59 -17.02
N LYS A 107 -0.48 9.12 -17.88
CA LYS A 107 -1.64 9.91 -17.45
C LYS A 107 -2.58 9.10 -16.54
N SER A 108 -2.72 7.79 -16.78
CA SER A 108 -3.54 6.88 -15.98
C SER A 108 -3.00 6.72 -14.55
N ALA A 109 -1.69 6.50 -14.38
CA ALA A 109 -1.09 6.37 -13.05
C ALA A 109 -1.22 7.67 -12.24
N LEU A 110 -1.02 8.84 -12.89
CA LEU A 110 -1.23 10.15 -12.27
C LEU A 110 -2.70 10.39 -11.90
N ALA A 111 -3.64 10.00 -12.76
CA ALA A 111 -5.08 10.11 -12.50
C ALA A 111 -5.50 9.24 -11.30
N LEU A 112 -5.02 8.00 -11.23
CA LEU A 112 -5.27 7.09 -10.10
C LEU A 112 -4.70 7.66 -8.80
N LEU A 113 -3.46 8.15 -8.81
CA LEU A 113 -2.88 8.79 -7.63
C LEU A 113 -3.74 9.96 -7.16
N ARG A 114 -4.20 10.81 -8.09
CA ARG A 114 -5.06 11.96 -7.78
C ARG A 114 -6.42 11.52 -7.22
N GLU A 115 -7.03 10.48 -7.77
CA GLU A 115 -8.31 9.93 -7.29
C GLU A 115 -8.19 9.42 -5.86
N HIS A 116 -7.15 8.62 -5.58
CA HIS A 116 -6.88 8.12 -4.24
C HIS A 116 -6.57 9.24 -3.25
N TRP A 117 -5.82 10.26 -3.67
CA TRP A 117 -5.54 11.46 -2.87
C TRP A 117 -6.82 12.21 -2.48
N ILE A 118 -7.68 12.53 -3.46
CA ILE A 118 -8.95 13.23 -3.22
C ILE A 118 -9.88 12.40 -2.33
N THR A 119 -9.97 11.10 -2.59
CA THR A 119 -10.79 10.19 -1.77
C THR A 119 -10.28 10.14 -0.33
N GLY A 120 -8.96 10.08 -0.15
CA GLY A 120 -8.31 10.11 1.16
C GLY A 120 -8.60 11.40 1.93
N ILE A 121 -8.48 12.55 1.28
CA ILE A 121 -8.80 13.86 1.88
C ILE A 121 -10.29 13.96 2.24
N LYS A 122 -11.19 13.57 1.33
CA LYS A 122 -12.65 13.60 1.59
C LYS A 122 -13.05 12.66 2.73
N ALA A 123 -12.34 11.54 2.89
CA ALA A 123 -12.51 10.65 4.04
C ALA A 123 -11.85 11.21 5.32
N HIS A 124 -10.90 12.13 5.19
CA HIS A 124 -10.23 12.85 6.28
C HIS A 124 -11.02 14.08 6.76
N GLU A 125 -12.31 13.89 7.10
CA GLU A 125 -12.87 14.56 8.30
C GLU A 125 -12.28 13.93 9.59
N LEU A 126 -10.97 13.67 9.58
CA LEU A 126 -10.18 13.27 10.72
C LEU A 126 -9.33 14.46 11.07
N ARG A 127 -9.83 15.27 12.01
CA ARG A 127 -9.08 16.34 12.65
C ARG A 127 -7.73 15.76 13.09
N PHE A 128 -6.65 16.27 12.51
CA PHE A 128 -5.36 16.28 13.17
C PHE A 128 -5.56 17.13 14.42
N GLY A 129 -5.91 16.50 15.53
CA GLY A 129 -5.85 17.15 16.83
C GLY A 129 -4.40 17.49 17.08
N ASP A 130 -4.14 18.79 17.05
CA ASP A 130 -3.02 19.55 17.58
C ASP A 130 -1.95 18.71 18.31
N GLY A 131 -0.72 18.78 17.80
CA GLY A 131 0.47 18.61 18.62
C GLY A 131 0.73 19.88 19.41
#